data_AF-A0A2N3VD71-F1
#
_entry.id   AF-A0A2N3VD71-F1
#
_cell.length_a   1.000
_cell.length_b   1.000
_cell.length_c   1.000
_cell.angle_alpha   90.00
_cell.angle_beta   90.00
_cell.angle_gamma   90.00
#
_symmetry.space_group_name_H-M   'P 1'
#
loop_
_entity.id
_entity.type
_entity.pdbx_description
1 polymer ?
#
loop_
_entity_poly.entity_id
_entity_poly.type
_entity_poly.pdbx_seq_one_letter_code
_entity_poly.pdbx_strand_id
1 'polypeptide(L)'
;MTSANEPSPSLPSGRVVLQAMFGRASSHQLTHPLLAAAAELVRLATRAADDEVSRARIGQMRRIDTYVDQVLPIPVESAVLHTETVSMVLVRMADHAASPGRPVDLDRLSAVWGPLDELVRGLDALTDDLLAGRRRVPLSIWWSTRSDLIPLQEKR
;
A
#
# COMPACT_ATOMS: atom_id res chain seq x y z
N MET A 1 -10.29 34.91 7.34
CA MET A 1 -10.88 33.57 7.57
C MET A 1 -10.86 32.85 6.23
N THR A 2 -9.81 32.07 5.99
CA THR A 2 -9.68 31.24 4.79
C THR A 2 -9.04 29.94 5.26
N SER A 3 -9.83 29.06 5.87
CA SER A 3 -9.44 27.65 6.00
C SER A 3 -9.44 27.09 4.60
N ALA A 4 -8.30 27.15 3.94
CA ALA A 4 -8.05 26.33 2.77
C ALA A 4 -8.30 24.89 3.20
N ASN A 5 -9.20 24.25 2.46
CA ASN A 5 -9.53 22.84 2.54
C ASN A 5 -8.26 22.03 2.28
N GLU A 6 -7.40 21.86 3.29
CA GLU A 6 -6.34 20.86 3.24
C GLU A 6 -7.04 19.53 3.06
N PRO A 7 -6.82 18.81 1.94
CA PRO A 7 -7.42 17.51 1.77
C PRO A 7 -6.96 16.67 2.94
N SER A 8 -7.90 16.20 3.76
CA SER A 8 -7.60 15.24 4.81
C SER A 8 -6.75 14.14 4.18
N PRO A 9 -5.61 13.77 4.80
CA PRO A 9 -4.75 12.78 4.23
C PRO A 9 -5.56 11.48 4.07
N SER A 10 -5.83 11.12 2.82
CA SER A 10 -6.71 10.01 2.46
C SER A 10 -5.90 8.98 1.72
N LEU A 11 -6.15 7.71 2.03
CA LEU A 11 -5.56 6.62 1.26
C LEU A 11 -6.22 6.58 -0.12
N PRO A 12 -5.44 6.49 -1.21
CA PRO A 12 -5.99 6.38 -2.55
C PRO A 12 -6.70 5.04 -2.72
N SER A 13 -7.80 5.03 -3.46
CA SER A 13 -8.50 3.79 -3.80
C SER A 13 -7.62 2.86 -4.63
N GLY A 14 -7.92 1.56 -4.57
CA GLY A 14 -7.24 0.52 -5.32
C GLY A 14 -7.27 0.77 -6.83
N ARG A 15 -8.35 1.37 -7.35
CA ARG A 15 -8.40 1.81 -8.76
C ARG A 15 -7.34 2.87 -9.08
N VAL A 16 -7.15 3.86 -8.22
CA VAL A 16 -6.14 4.94 -8.42
C VAL A 16 -4.73 4.37 -8.30
N VAL A 17 -4.50 3.49 -7.32
CA VAL A 17 -3.24 2.73 -7.20
C VAL A 17 -2.96 1.94 -8.46
N LEU A 18 -3.94 1.24 -9.00
CA LEU A 18 -3.81 0.44 -10.21
C LEU A 18 -3.46 1.29 -11.44
N GLN A 19 -4.02 2.50 -11.56
CA GLN A 19 -3.62 3.44 -12.62
C GLN A 19 -2.14 3.82 -12.49
N ALA A 20 -1.64 4.08 -11.28
CA ALA A 20 -0.23 4.38 -11.05
C ALA A 20 0.66 3.19 -11.41
N MET A 21 0.28 1.98 -11.00
CA MET A 21 0.99 0.73 -11.31
C MET A 21 1.11 0.47 -12.82
N PHE A 22 0.09 0.84 -13.61
CA PHE A 22 0.13 0.72 -15.06
C PHE A 22 0.72 1.94 -15.79
N GLY A 23 1.34 2.89 -15.07
CA GLY A 23 1.93 4.09 -15.67
C GLY A 23 0.91 5.06 -16.27
N ARG A 24 -0.35 5.03 -15.80
CA ARG A 24 -1.46 5.89 -16.26
C ARG A 24 -1.78 7.03 -15.28
N ALA A 25 -1.11 7.11 -14.14
CA ALA A 25 -1.24 8.24 -13.24
C ALA A 25 -0.55 9.49 -13.81
N SER A 26 -1.18 10.66 -13.62
CA SER A 26 -0.58 11.94 -13.99
C SER A 26 0.62 12.29 -13.09
N SER A 27 1.51 13.17 -13.56
CA SER A 27 2.65 13.66 -12.76
C SER A 27 2.22 14.27 -11.43
N HIS A 28 1.07 14.95 -11.41
CA HIS A 28 0.47 15.48 -10.18
C HIS A 28 0.09 14.36 -9.22
N GLN A 29 -0.53 13.27 -9.69
CA GLN A 29 -0.87 12.13 -8.84
C GLN A 29 0.36 11.41 -8.30
N LEU A 30 1.46 11.35 -9.05
CA LEU A 30 2.73 10.75 -8.60
C LEU A 30 3.47 11.60 -7.55
N THR A 31 2.98 12.78 -7.19
CA THR A 31 3.44 13.47 -5.96
C THR A 31 2.99 12.74 -4.70
N HIS A 32 1.93 11.95 -4.79
CA HIS A 32 1.41 11.15 -3.68
C HIS A 32 2.38 9.98 -3.37
N PRO A 33 2.90 9.88 -2.13
CA PRO A 33 3.98 8.94 -1.81
C PRO A 33 3.58 7.47 -2.02
N LEU A 34 2.33 7.10 -1.69
CA LEU A 34 1.83 5.75 -1.92
C LEU A 34 1.74 5.40 -3.43
N LEU A 35 1.29 6.34 -4.28
CA LEU A 35 1.17 6.11 -5.72
C LEU A 35 2.54 6.01 -6.39
N ALA A 36 3.49 6.86 -5.98
CA ALA A 36 4.87 6.79 -6.43
C ALA A 36 5.52 5.46 -6.04
N ALA A 37 5.35 5.02 -4.80
CA ALA A 37 5.88 3.75 -4.31
C ALA A 37 5.25 2.54 -5.03
N ALA A 38 3.94 2.58 -5.27
CA ALA A 38 3.22 1.53 -6.01
C ALA A 38 3.73 1.38 -7.45
N ALA A 39 3.92 2.49 -8.17
CA ALA A 39 4.49 2.47 -9.51
C ALA A 39 5.94 1.91 -9.51
N GLU A 40 6.73 2.30 -8.52
CA GLU A 40 8.09 1.81 -8.35
C GLU A 40 8.16 0.31 -8.02
N LEU A 41 7.22 -0.21 -7.21
CA LEU A 41 7.13 -1.65 -6.94
C LEU A 41 6.93 -2.47 -8.23
N VAL A 42 6.12 -1.98 -9.18
CA VAL A 42 5.96 -2.65 -10.49
C VAL A 42 7.27 -2.63 -11.26
N ARG A 43 7.95 -1.47 -11.32
CA ARG A 43 9.25 -1.35 -11.99
C ARG A 43 10.27 -2.33 -11.40
N LEU A 44 10.32 -2.46 -10.09
CA LEU A 44 11.19 -3.41 -9.39
C LEU A 44 10.79 -4.86 -9.67
N ALA A 45 9.49 -5.17 -9.73
CA ALA A 45 8.99 -6.51 -10.03
C ALA A 45 9.28 -6.98 -11.47
N THR A 46 9.48 -6.05 -12.42
CA THR A 46 9.92 -6.38 -13.80
C THR A 46 11.42 -6.68 -13.92
N ARG A 47 12.22 -6.39 -12.90
CA ARG A 47 13.68 -6.63 -12.91
C ARG A 47 13.99 -8.04 -12.41
N ALA A 48 15.14 -8.58 -12.84
CA ALA A 48 15.66 -9.82 -12.27
C ALA A 48 15.89 -9.64 -10.75
N ALA A 49 15.52 -10.66 -9.98
CA ALA A 49 15.68 -10.62 -8.53
C ALA A 49 17.17 -10.67 -8.17
N ASP A 50 17.63 -9.62 -7.50
CA ASP A 50 18.95 -9.54 -6.87
C ASP A 50 18.84 -8.81 -5.52
N ASP A 51 19.96 -8.69 -4.82
CA ASP A 51 20.02 -8.03 -3.51
C ASP A 51 19.67 -6.54 -3.60
N GLU A 52 19.98 -5.86 -4.71
CA GLU A 52 19.66 -4.45 -4.90
C GLU A 52 18.14 -4.25 -5.05
N VAL A 53 17.50 -5.05 -5.92
CA VAL A 53 16.06 -5.06 -6.14
C VAL A 53 15.32 -5.43 -4.86
N SER A 54 15.83 -6.41 -4.11
CA SER A 54 15.26 -6.82 -2.83
C SER A 54 15.32 -5.70 -1.79
N ARG A 55 16.47 -5.02 -1.65
CA ARG A 55 16.61 -3.84 -0.77
C ARG A 55 15.72 -2.68 -1.21
N ALA A 56 15.65 -2.40 -2.51
CA ALA A 56 14.80 -1.35 -3.05
C ALA A 56 13.30 -1.62 -2.79
N ARG A 57 12.87 -2.88 -2.97
CA ARG A 57 11.50 -3.32 -2.68
C ARG A 57 11.17 -3.14 -1.20
N ILE A 58 12.05 -3.57 -0.31
CA ILE A 58 11.93 -3.33 1.14
C ILE A 58 11.83 -1.84 1.46
N GLY A 59 12.66 -1.00 0.80
CA GLY A 59 12.61 0.46 0.95
C GLY A 59 11.26 1.05 0.57
N GLN A 60 10.64 0.59 -0.52
CA GLN A 60 9.29 1.02 -0.90
C GLN A 60 8.23 0.55 0.10
N MET A 61 8.31 -0.71 0.56
CA MET A 61 7.38 -1.22 1.59
C MET A 61 7.41 -0.35 2.85
N ARG A 62 8.60 0.00 3.33
CA ARG A 62 8.77 0.88 4.49
C ARG A 62 8.18 2.27 4.24
N ARG A 63 8.38 2.84 3.05
CA ARG A 63 7.81 4.15 2.68
C ARG A 63 6.28 4.12 2.68
N ILE A 64 5.68 3.05 2.18
CA ILE A 64 4.23 2.84 2.18
C ILE A 64 3.73 2.73 3.62
N ASP A 65 4.29 1.84 4.42
CA ASP A 65 3.78 1.60 5.79
C ASP A 65 3.98 2.84 6.68
N THR A 66 5.07 3.58 6.50
CA THR A 66 5.29 4.86 7.20
C THR A 66 4.25 5.90 6.82
N TYR A 67 3.91 6.00 5.53
CA TYR A 67 2.87 6.94 5.09
C TYR A 67 1.50 6.52 5.63
N VAL A 68 1.15 5.23 5.55
CA VAL A 68 -0.10 4.69 6.08
C VAL A 68 -0.22 5.02 7.57
N ASP A 69 0.81 4.73 8.36
CA ASP A 69 0.85 5.06 9.80
C ASP A 69 0.64 6.56 10.09
N GLN A 70 1.13 7.45 9.23
CA GLN A 70 0.98 8.91 9.38
C GLN A 70 -0.44 9.41 9.10
N VAL A 71 -1.22 8.71 8.28
CA VAL A 71 -2.54 9.18 7.81
C VAL A 71 -3.69 8.46 8.48
N LEU A 72 -3.44 7.32 9.12
CA LEU A 72 -4.47 6.58 9.83
C LEU A 72 -4.83 7.25 11.16
N PRO A 73 -6.12 7.22 11.56
CA PRO A 73 -6.49 7.57 12.92
C PRO A 73 -5.95 6.55 13.92
N ILE A 74 -5.91 6.92 15.20
CA ILE A 74 -5.65 5.97 16.29
C ILE A 74 -6.76 4.90 16.24
N PRO A 75 -6.43 3.60 16.11
CA PRO A 75 -7.44 2.54 16.07
C PRO A 75 -8.26 2.47 17.37
N VAL A 76 -9.53 2.07 17.28
CA VAL A 76 -10.33 1.82 18.49
C VAL A 76 -9.78 0.61 19.25
N GLU A 77 -9.99 0.52 20.56
CA GLU A 77 -9.44 -0.57 21.39
C GLU A 77 -9.88 -1.98 20.91
N SER A 78 -11.08 -2.09 20.34
CA SER A 78 -11.63 -3.33 19.78
C SER A 78 -11.21 -3.61 18.33
N ALA A 79 -10.34 -2.80 17.73
CA ALA A 79 -9.95 -2.94 16.34
C ALA A 79 -9.23 -4.27 16.08
N VAL A 80 -9.74 -5.02 15.10
CA VAL A 80 -9.20 -6.33 14.75
C VAL A 80 -7.85 -6.15 14.05
N LEU A 81 -6.85 -6.95 14.43
CA LEU A 81 -5.54 -6.97 13.77
C LEU A 81 -5.66 -7.69 12.43
N HIS A 82 -5.26 -7.03 11.35
CA HIS A 82 -5.10 -7.65 10.05
C HIS A 82 -3.79 -8.45 9.97
N THR A 83 -3.75 -9.44 9.07
CA THR A 83 -2.57 -10.29 8.87
C THR A 83 -1.56 -9.70 7.90
N GLU A 84 -1.99 -8.79 7.03
CA GLU A 84 -1.15 -8.13 6.04
C GLU A 84 -1.05 -6.62 6.32
N THR A 85 0.07 -6.02 5.97
CA THR A 85 0.19 -4.56 5.87
C THR A 85 -0.31 -4.09 4.50
N VAL A 86 -0.59 -2.79 4.35
CA VAL A 86 -0.89 -2.21 3.03
C VAL A 86 0.27 -2.45 2.06
N SER A 87 1.52 -2.32 2.51
CA SER A 87 2.68 -2.61 1.66
C SER A 87 2.73 -4.05 1.14
N MET A 88 2.34 -5.05 1.93
CA MET A 88 2.27 -6.45 1.50
C MET A 88 1.23 -6.65 0.39
N VAL A 89 0.05 -6.05 0.53
CA VAL A 89 -1.00 -6.09 -0.51
C VAL A 89 -0.50 -5.43 -1.80
N LEU A 90 0.14 -4.26 -1.69
CA LEU A 90 0.68 -3.54 -2.85
C LEU A 90 1.84 -4.29 -3.54
N VAL A 91 2.68 -5.00 -2.80
CA VAL A 91 3.72 -5.87 -3.36
C VAL A 91 3.10 -6.98 -4.21
N ARG A 92 2.07 -7.65 -3.71
CA ARG A 92 1.36 -8.70 -4.47
C ARG A 92 0.70 -8.14 -5.71
N MET A 93 0.03 -7.00 -5.60
CA MET A 93 -0.55 -6.29 -6.75
C MET A 93 0.53 -5.97 -7.80
N ALA A 94 1.70 -5.49 -7.35
CA ALA A 94 2.79 -5.16 -8.25
C ALA A 94 3.36 -6.39 -8.96
N ASP A 95 3.48 -7.53 -8.28
CA ASP A 95 3.95 -8.78 -8.90
C ASP A 95 2.96 -9.29 -9.97
N HIS A 96 1.65 -9.13 -9.75
CA HIS A 96 0.63 -9.40 -10.78
C HIS A 96 0.68 -8.39 -11.94
N ALA A 97 0.80 -7.09 -11.64
CA ALA A 97 0.83 -6.02 -12.63
C ALA A 97 2.11 -6.00 -13.48
N ALA A 98 3.24 -6.44 -12.92
CA ALA A 98 4.53 -6.58 -13.59
C ALA A 98 4.60 -7.78 -14.54
N SER A 99 3.47 -8.47 -14.78
CA SER A 99 3.37 -9.54 -15.76
C SER A 99 2.85 -9.07 -17.15
N PRO A 100 3.57 -8.25 -17.94
CA PRO A 100 3.27 -8.12 -19.37
C PRO A 100 4.37 -8.78 -20.23
N GLY A 101 4.02 -9.85 -20.96
CA GLY A 101 4.92 -10.45 -21.95
C GLY A 101 4.68 -11.92 -22.30
N ARG A 102 3.82 -12.66 -21.58
CA ARG A 102 3.41 -14.00 -22.06
C ARG A 102 2.31 -13.85 -23.11
N PRO A 103 2.32 -14.61 -24.22
CA PRO A 103 1.11 -14.77 -25.01
C PRO A 103 0.03 -15.34 -24.09
N VAL A 104 -0.99 -14.53 -23.82
CA VAL A 104 -2.06 -14.86 -22.87
C VAL A 104 -3.28 -15.24 -23.71
N ASP A 105 -3.61 -16.54 -23.72
CA ASP A 105 -4.92 -17.00 -24.17
C ASP A 105 -6.00 -16.44 -23.21
N LEU A 106 -7.25 -16.34 -23.67
CA LEU A 106 -8.39 -15.79 -22.91
C LEU A 106 -8.53 -16.43 -21.51
N ASP A 107 -8.26 -17.74 -21.39
CA ASP A 107 -8.28 -18.46 -20.10
C ASP A 107 -7.14 -18.07 -19.16
N ARG A 108 -6.01 -17.62 -19.69
CA ARG A 108 -4.89 -17.09 -18.89
C ARG A 108 -5.10 -15.63 -18.53
N LEU A 109 -5.92 -14.90 -19.28
CA LEU A 109 -6.26 -13.51 -18.98
C LEU A 109 -7.08 -13.45 -17.69
N SER A 110 -8.09 -14.31 -17.55
CA SER A 110 -8.86 -14.41 -16.30
C SER A 110 -7.98 -14.84 -15.10
N ALA A 111 -7.04 -15.77 -15.31
CA ALA A 111 -6.11 -16.22 -14.27
C ALA A 111 -5.11 -15.14 -13.81
N VAL A 112 -4.77 -14.17 -14.66
CA VAL A 112 -3.86 -13.06 -14.30
C VAL A 112 -4.64 -11.89 -13.72
N TRP A 113 -5.78 -11.54 -14.31
CA TRP A 113 -6.56 -10.38 -13.91
C TRP A 113 -7.49 -10.63 -12.73
N GLY A 114 -7.96 -11.87 -12.52
CA GLY A 114 -8.82 -12.24 -11.40
C GLY A 114 -8.17 -11.95 -10.04
N PRO A 115 -6.97 -12.49 -9.74
CA PRO A 115 -6.28 -12.21 -8.49
C PRO A 115 -5.95 -10.72 -8.30
N LEU A 116 -5.64 -10.00 -9.38
CA LEU A 116 -5.37 -8.56 -9.30
C LEU A 116 -6.63 -7.77 -8.96
N ASP A 117 -7.76 -8.11 -9.55
CA ASP A 117 -9.07 -7.52 -9.24
C ASP A 117 -9.52 -7.83 -7.81
N GLU A 118 -9.30 -9.06 -7.32
CA GLU A 118 -9.51 -9.43 -5.92
C GLU A 118 -8.64 -8.61 -4.96
N LEU A 119 -7.35 -8.44 -5.28
CA LEU A 119 -6.44 -7.63 -4.49
C LEU A 119 -6.84 -6.16 -4.47
N VAL A 120 -7.33 -5.61 -5.59
CA VAL A 120 -7.82 -4.23 -5.67
C VAL A 120 -9.03 -4.03 -4.76
N ARG A 121 -10.02 -4.94 -4.81
CA ARG A 121 -11.18 -4.88 -3.91
C ARG A 121 -10.79 -5.08 -2.45
N GLY A 122 -9.87 -6.01 -2.18
CA GLY A 122 -9.35 -6.26 -0.84
C GLY A 122 -8.61 -5.05 -0.28
N LEU A 123 -7.85 -4.34 -1.12
CA LEU A 123 -7.21 -3.08 -0.74
C LEU A 123 -8.24 -2.01 -0.41
N ASP A 124 -9.26 -1.79 -1.24
CA ASP A 124 -10.32 -0.82 -0.96
C ASP A 124 -11.00 -1.10 0.40
N ALA A 125 -11.43 -2.35 0.62
CA ALA A 125 -12.04 -2.75 1.88
C ALA A 125 -11.09 -2.58 3.08
N LEU A 126 -9.81 -2.92 2.92
CA LEU A 126 -8.80 -2.72 3.96
C LEU A 126 -8.62 -1.23 4.26
N THR A 127 -8.49 -0.38 3.24
CA THR A 127 -8.31 1.06 3.45
C THR A 127 -9.53 1.70 4.10
N ASP A 128 -10.74 1.28 3.75
CA ASP A 128 -11.98 1.76 4.38
C ASP A 128 -12.06 1.36 5.86
N ASP A 129 -11.71 0.12 6.18
CA ASP A 129 -11.65 -0.36 7.57
C ASP A 129 -10.59 0.37 8.40
N LEU A 130 -9.43 0.66 7.81
CA LEU A 130 -8.34 1.37 8.47
C LEU A 130 -8.69 2.84 8.71
N LEU A 131 -9.24 3.53 7.71
CA LEU A 131 -9.67 4.93 7.82
C LEU A 131 -10.84 5.09 8.81
N ALA A 132 -11.66 4.06 8.96
CA ALA A 132 -12.71 4.03 9.98
C ALA A 132 -12.21 3.58 11.37
N GLY A 133 -10.92 3.26 11.53
CA GLY A 133 -10.34 2.77 12.77
C GLY A 133 -10.85 1.41 13.24
N ARG A 134 -11.60 0.68 12.40
CA ARG A 134 -12.18 -0.65 12.73
C ARG A 134 -11.15 -1.77 12.67
N ARG A 135 -10.04 -1.52 11.97
CA ARG A 135 -8.95 -2.46 11.77
C ARG A 135 -7.63 -1.79 12.08
N ARG A 136 -6.67 -2.56 12.53
CA ARG A 136 -5.27 -2.17 12.63
C ARG A 136 -4.43 -3.08 11.75
N VAL A 137 -3.43 -2.54 11.09
CA VAL A 137 -2.40 -3.34 10.39
C VAL A 137 -1.31 -3.75 11.37
N PRO A 138 -0.54 -4.82 11.08
CA PRO A 138 0.68 -5.09 11.83
C PRO A 138 1.57 -3.85 11.81
N LEU A 139 2.15 -3.50 12.95
CA LEU A 139 3.28 -2.58 12.94
C LEU A 139 4.36 -3.28 12.11
N SER A 140 4.63 -2.75 10.91
CA SER A 140 5.61 -3.34 10.00
C SER A 140 6.94 -3.43 10.74
N ILE A 141 7.59 -4.60 10.81
CA ILE A 141 8.82 -4.92 11.60
C ILE A 141 9.94 -3.84 11.60
N TRP A 142 9.87 -2.87 10.70
CA TRP A 142 10.62 -1.61 10.66
C TRP A 142 10.27 -0.59 11.77
N TRP A 143 9.21 -0.82 12.57
CA TRP A 143 8.73 0.08 13.64
C TRP A 143 9.68 0.18 14.84
N SER A 144 10.69 -0.71 14.95
CA SER A 144 11.75 -0.60 15.96
C SER A 144 12.59 0.69 15.85
N THR A 145 12.34 1.56 14.86
CA THR A 145 12.99 2.88 14.74
C THR A 145 12.15 4.06 15.29
N ARG A 146 10.93 3.84 15.80
CA ARG A 146 10.13 4.87 16.49
C ARG A 146 9.91 4.48 17.95
N SER A 147 10.98 4.45 18.74
CA SER A 147 10.89 4.29 20.20
C SER A 147 10.28 5.50 20.92
N ASP A 148 10.08 6.62 20.21
CA ASP A 148 9.78 7.90 20.86
C ASP A 148 8.27 8.23 20.93
N LEU A 149 7.39 7.38 20.38
CA LEU A 149 5.95 7.67 20.25
C LEU A 149 5.03 6.63 20.90
N ILE A 150 5.54 5.73 21.74
CA ILE A 150 4.68 4.94 22.62
C ILE A 150 4.53 5.74 23.91
N PRO A 151 3.35 6.32 24.22
CA PRO A 151 3.09 6.74 25.59
C PRO A 151 3.16 5.47 26.42
N LEU A 152 4.14 5.41 27.32
CA LEU A 152 4.16 4.46 28.42
C LEU A 152 2.80 4.60 29.12
N GLN A 153 1.88 3.70 28.81
CA GLN A 153 0.67 3.50 29.61
C GLN A 153 1.19 3.00 30.95
N GLU A 154 1.24 3.92 31.92
CA GLU A 154 1.62 3.65 33.29
C GLU A 154 0.77 2.49 33.81
N LYS A 155 1.47 1.47 34.31
CA LYS A 155 0.90 0.42 35.15
C LYS A 155 0.06 1.08 36.25
N ARG A 156 -1.22 0.69 36.33
CA ARG A 156 -1.96 0.66 37.58
C ARG A 156 -2.12 -0.78 38.03
#